data_AF-A0A3D5E468-F1
#
_entry.id   AF-A0A3D5E468-F1
#
_cell.length_a   1.000
_cell.length_b   1.000
_cell.length_c   1.000
_cell.angle_alpha   90.00
_cell.angle_beta   90.00
_cell.angle_gamma   90.00
#
_symmetry.space_group_name_H-M   'P 1'
#
loop_
_entity.id
_entity.type
_entity.pdbx_description
1 polymer ?
#
loop_
_entity_poly.entity_id
_entity_poly.type
_entity_poly.pdbx_seq_one_letter_code
_entity_poly.pdbx_strand_id
1 'polypeptide(L)'
;MKKTILNNVLFVILLLALGFSNKAKAQCGVDSVEIIITILTDNYPTETYWELIDQNGGGYYINAGSLTSSNTTYSWNICVPDTNCYSFTIFDTYGDGICCSYGSGSYSITYNGITAGSGGSFGYYETTCGVGACQSMTEIEISITTDNYPTETSWQLLDQNGGGWYINPGDLTLTNTTYMWTICVPTANCYSFIISDTYGDGICCNWGSGSYSVYYGGNNVASGGTFTYDEETCGIGTCFPSCTIVIPSNASSEGETCGSDANGGCNGLNWHISNITITNVVDDWDWGHMYSGIGGGEQNPDLYIALFENNNYITNTGYYLDTWYPNSFNVLPVWELDTNNTYTLEVWDSDGLLFFDDDYLGSTTLSSPFTAGVTSVSTPYVSTGNFLNSALDGVDLTYNLNPPTYNFTPLANGQTMHGTTWAENGTRDTDWYELILQDTAVFTLDAIAEFGFQIALIDPIGGCSNYSVVELLNANPCDTISISDTLIPGTYWIAAMPSTFSCQDCNSNNDYLFTVNWTNLIPPCAISTSYTTNLVSCTNPNSGAIDITVIGGVGPFSYSW
;
A
#
# COMPACT_ATOMS: atom_id res chain seq x y z
N MET A 1 68.93 61.66 4.80
CA MET A 1 67.51 61.34 4.58
C MET A 1 67.45 60.11 3.66
N LYS A 2 67.52 58.84 4.09
CA LYS A 2 66.80 58.12 5.16
C LYS A 2 65.27 58.18 5.07
N LYS A 3 64.72 58.20 3.84
CA LYS A 3 63.26 58.06 3.62
C LYS A 3 62.87 57.63 2.19
N THR A 4 63.56 56.65 1.59
CA THR A 4 63.16 56.18 0.24
C THR A 4 63.40 54.70 -0.09
N ILE A 5 64.05 53.91 0.78
CA ILE A 5 64.30 52.48 0.52
C ILE A 5 63.42 51.55 1.37
N LEU A 6 62.80 52.05 2.45
CA LEU A 6 61.88 51.26 3.27
C LEU A 6 60.45 51.16 2.70
N ASN A 7 60.06 52.06 1.78
CA ASN A 7 58.72 52.05 1.21
C ASN A 7 58.55 51.07 0.05
N ASN A 8 59.61 50.69 -0.67
CA ASN A 8 59.47 49.74 -1.79
C ASN A 8 59.57 48.27 -1.34
N VAL A 9 60.19 47.98 -0.21
CA VAL A 9 60.23 46.60 0.34
C VAL A 9 58.94 46.30 1.10
N LEU A 10 58.35 47.27 1.79
CA LEU A 10 57.08 47.08 2.50
C LEU A 10 55.87 47.03 1.55
N PHE A 11 55.90 47.72 0.40
CA PHE A 11 54.84 47.64 -0.61
C PHE A 11 54.89 46.35 -1.44
N VAL A 12 56.07 45.79 -1.68
CA VAL A 12 56.23 44.50 -2.38
C VAL A 12 55.85 43.33 -1.45
N ILE A 13 56.10 43.43 -0.15
CA ILE A 13 55.66 42.40 0.82
C ILE A 13 54.15 42.51 1.11
N LEU A 14 53.54 43.71 1.02
CA LEU A 14 52.09 43.88 1.15
C LEU A 14 51.32 43.47 -0.13
N LEU A 15 51.94 43.54 -1.32
CA LEU A 15 51.38 42.96 -2.55
C LEU A 15 51.58 41.43 -2.66
N LEU A 16 52.55 40.85 -1.95
CA LEU A 16 52.71 39.38 -1.84
C LEU A 16 51.83 38.77 -0.75
N ALA A 17 51.25 39.57 0.15
CA ALA A 17 50.30 39.14 1.18
C ALA A 17 48.82 39.39 0.83
N LEU A 18 48.51 39.98 -0.34
CA LEU A 18 47.15 40.27 -0.79
C LEU A 18 46.79 39.64 -2.16
N GLY A 19 47.61 38.69 -2.64
CA GLY A 19 47.50 38.11 -3.97
C GLY A 19 47.30 36.60 -4.04
N PHE A 20 47.16 35.90 -2.91
CA PHE A 20 46.73 34.50 -2.89
C PHE A 20 45.47 34.35 -2.04
N SER A 21 44.41 35.06 -2.45
CA SER A 21 43.12 34.38 -2.41
C SER A 21 43.14 33.39 -3.56
N ASN A 22 43.65 32.18 -3.32
CA ASN A 22 43.09 31.00 -3.97
C ASN A 22 41.65 30.84 -3.44
N LYS A 23 40.78 31.82 -3.71
CA LYS A 23 39.41 31.45 -4.02
C LYS A 23 39.56 30.71 -5.34
N ALA A 24 39.79 29.40 -5.24
CA ALA A 24 39.14 28.50 -6.18
C ALA A 24 37.75 29.09 -6.37
N LYS A 25 37.43 29.52 -7.60
CA LYS A 25 36.05 29.90 -7.88
C LYS A 25 35.22 28.74 -7.31
N ALA A 26 34.24 29.03 -6.45
CA ALA A 26 33.22 28.04 -6.21
C ALA A 26 32.73 27.63 -7.61
N GLN A 27 33.06 26.41 -8.03
CA GLN A 27 32.79 25.94 -9.39
C GLN A 27 31.28 25.81 -9.60
N CYS A 28 30.57 25.62 -8.49
CA CYS A 28 29.14 25.56 -8.36
C CYS A 28 28.57 26.83 -7.70
N GLY A 29 27.28 27.09 -7.92
CA GLY A 29 26.57 28.23 -7.36
C GLY A 29 26.38 28.13 -5.84
N VAL A 30 25.77 29.16 -5.25
CA VAL A 30 25.23 29.08 -3.88
C VAL A 30 24.21 27.93 -3.81
N ASP A 31 24.25 27.17 -2.71
CA ASP A 31 23.42 25.97 -2.45
C ASP A 31 23.74 24.77 -3.37
N SER A 32 24.97 24.72 -3.90
CA SER A 32 25.44 23.59 -4.70
C SER A 32 26.92 23.30 -4.49
N VAL A 33 27.28 22.05 -4.71
CA VAL A 33 28.60 21.48 -4.45
C VAL A 33 29.03 20.60 -5.62
N GLU A 34 30.33 20.47 -5.83
CA GLU A 34 30.88 19.73 -6.96
C GLU A 34 31.06 18.25 -6.61
N ILE A 35 30.50 17.39 -7.47
CA ILE A 35 30.86 15.98 -7.60
C ILE A 35 31.75 15.82 -8.83
N ILE A 36 32.89 15.14 -8.67
CA ILE A 36 33.76 14.77 -9.79
C ILE A 36 33.80 13.26 -9.92
N ILE A 37 33.36 12.75 -11.07
CA ILE A 37 33.47 11.34 -11.45
C ILE A 37 34.62 11.23 -12.45
N THR A 38 35.57 10.35 -12.18
CA THR A 38 36.72 10.08 -13.07
C THR A 38 36.77 8.58 -13.35
N ILE A 39 36.82 8.21 -14.63
CA ILE A 39 36.92 6.82 -15.08
C ILE A 39 38.12 6.70 -16.00
N LEU A 40 39.06 5.84 -15.66
CA LEU A 40 40.07 5.29 -16.57
C LEU A 40 39.47 4.02 -17.18
N THR A 41 39.20 4.05 -18.48
CA THR A 41 38.70 2.87 -19.21
C THR A 41 39.77 1.80 -19.33
N ASP A 42 39.32 0.56 -19.50
CA ASP A 42 40.15 -0.60 -19.78
C ASP A 42 40.33 -0.77 -21.31
N ASN A 43 40.50 -2.00 -21.84
CA ASN A 43 40.57 -2.20 -23.29
C ASN A 43 39.20 -2.19 -23.99
N TYR A 44 38.10 -2.30 -23.24
CA TYR A 44 36.73 -2.38 -23.76
C TYR A 44 35.88 -1.24 -23.20
N PRO A 45 36.13 0.02 -23.59
CA PRO A 45 35.43 1.17 -22.99
C PRO A 45 33.91 1.19 -23.23
N THR A 46 33.42 0.56 -24.31
CA THR A 46 32.02 0.70 -24.74
C THR A 46 31.01 -0.05 -23.89
N GLU A 47 31.45 -0.99 -23.07
CA GLU A 47 30.62 -1.72 -22.09
C GLU A 47 30.44 -0.92 -20.80
N THR A 48 31.32 0.04 -20.51
CA THR A 48 31.26 0.82 -19.28
C THR A 48 30.31 2.00 -19.39
N TYR A 49 29.40 2.12 -18.43
CA TYR A 49 28.50 3.26 -18.26
C TYR A 49 28.22 3.51 -16.78
N TRP A 50 27.57 4.62 -16.42
CA TRP A 50 27.31 4.94 -15.03
C TRP A 50 26.10 5.85 -14.86
N GLU A 51 25.54 5.84 -13.66
CA GLU A 51 24.53 6.78 -13.19
C GLU A 51 24.88 7.34 -11.80
N LEU A 52 24.36 8.54 -11.53
CA LEU A 52 24.44 9.26 -10.28
C LEU A 52 23.03 9.75 -9.96
N ILE A 53 22.33 9.02 -9.10
CA ILE A 53 20.92 9.23 -8.80
C ILE A 53 20.77 9.75 -7.36
N ASP A 54 19.93 10.77 -7.18
CA ASP A 54 19.60 11.33 -5.87
C ASP A 54 18.52 10.51 -5.16
N GLN A 55 18.27 10.85 -3.90
CA GLN A 55 17.29 10.14 -3.07
C GLN A 55 15.83 10.22 -3.59
N ASN A 56 15.54 11.05 -4.59
CA ASN A 56 14.21 11.20 -5.19
C ASN A 56 14.14 10.57 -6.59
N GLY A 57 15.18 9.85 -7.03
CA GLY A 57 15.25 9.22 -8.35
C GLY A 57 15.70 10.16 -9.49
N GLY A 58 16.03 11.42 -9.19
CA GLY A 58 16.55 12.37 -10.17
C GLY A 58 18.08 12.27 -10.29
N GLY A 59 18.67 12.45 -11.47
CA GLY A 59 20.13 12.30 -11.56
C GLY A 59 20.78 12.56 -12.90
N TYR A 60 22.01 12.06 -13.00
CA TYR A 60 22.90 12.19 -14.16
C TYR A 60 23.35 10.80 -14.58
N TYR A 61 23.52 10.55 -15.88
CA TYR A 61 23.98 9.25 -16.36
C TYR A 61 24.68 9.39 -17.71
N ILE A 62 25.43 8.36 -18.08
CA ILE A 62 25.86 8.10 -19.45
C ILE A 62 25.32 6.74 -19.90
N ASN A 63 25.11 6.57 -21.21
CA ASN A 63 24.65 5.28 -21.75
C ASN A 63 25.84 4.41 -22.14
N ALA A 64 25.63 3.09 -22.19
CA ALA A 64 26.59 2.16 -22.82
C ALA A 64 26.99 2.65 -24.22
N GLY A 65 28.26 2.47 -24.57
CA GLY A 65 28.86 2.97 -25.81
C GLY A 65 29.27 4.44 -25.81
N SER A 66 29.00 5.21 -24.74
CA SER A 66 29.43 6.61 -24.64
C SER A 66 30.94 6.77 -24.51
N LEU A 67 31.61 5.81 -23.88
CA LEU A 67 33.07 5.76 -23.77
C LEU A 67 33.62 4.93 -24.93
N THR A 68 34.52 5.51 -25.72
CA THR A 68 34.92 4.93 -27.03
C THR A 68 36.42 4.69 -27.17
N SER A 69 37.23 5.27 -26.28
CA SER A 69 38.69 5.14 -26.32
C SER A 69 39.17 4.28 -25.15
N SER A 70 39.97 3.26 -25.45
CA SER A 70 40.57 2.37 -24.45
C SER A 70 41.69 3.08 -23.69
N ASN A 71 41.97 2.63 -22.46
CA ASN A 71 43.02 3.16 -21.59
C ASN A 71 43.01 4.70 -21.50
N THR A 72 41.81 5.28 -21.48
CA THR A 72 41.59 6.73 -21.56
C THR A 72 40.85 7.20 -20.33
N THR A 73 41.30 8.33 -19.75
CA THR A 73 40.62 8.95 -18.62
C THR A 73 39.54 9.90 -19.10
N TYR A 74 38.31 9.65 -18.66
CA TYR A 74 37.15 10.53 -18.78
C TYR A 74 36.84 11.14 -17.41
N SER A 75 36.40 12.40 -17.40
CA SER A 75 36.04 13.12 -16.16
C SER A 75 34.80 13.97 -16.37
N TRP A 76 33.89 13.93 -15.40
CA TRP A 76 32.68 14.73 -15.35
C TRP A 76 32.67 15.54 -14.07
N ASN A 77 32.42 16.85 -14.21
CA ASN A 77 32.29 17.79 -13.11
C ASN A 77 30.82 18.20 -13.03
N ILE A 78 30.13 17.80 -11.97
CA ILE A 78 28.69 17.93 -11.81
C ILE A 78 28.42 18.79 -10.59
N CYS A 79 27.65 19.87 -10.76
CA CYS A 79 27.17 20.67 -9.66
C CYS A 79 25.82 20.16 -9.19
N VAL A 80 25.76 19.72 -7.95
CA VAL A 80 24.57 19.12 -7.34
C VAL A 80 24.10 19.94 -6.13
N PRO A 81 22.79 19.98 -5.81
CA PRO A 81 22.29 20.52 -4.55
C PRO A 81 23.09 20.00 -3.34
N ASP A 82 23.53 20.90 -2.46
CA ASP A 82 24.35 20.55 -1.29
C ASP A 82 23.56 19.89 -0.16
N THR A 83 22.24 19.80 -0.28
CA THR A 83 21.32 19.13 0.64
C THR A 83 20.98 17.69 0.25
N ASN A 84 21.36 17.25 -0.96
CA ASN A 84 20.97 15.94 -1.47
C ASN A 84 22.01 14.86 -1.18
N CYS A 85 21.53 13.62 -1.17
CA CYS A 85 22.33 12.41 -1.06
C CYS A 85 22.26 11.65 -2.38
N TYR A 86 23.40 11.15 -2.85
CA TYR A 86 23.51 10.48 -4.14
C TYR A 86 24.02 9.05 -3.99
N SER A 87 23.53 8.17 -4.87
CA SER A 87 24.10 6.88 -5.20
C SER A 87 24.83 6.98 -6.54
N PHE A 88 26.07 6.51 -6.59
CA PHE A 88 26.80 6.35 -7.84
C PHE A 88 26.90 4.88 -8.20
N THR A 89 26.40 4.49 -9.37
CA THR A 89 26.50 3.12 -9.88
C THR A 89 27.28 3.14 -11.17
N ILE A 90 28.35 2.35 -11.24
CA ILE A 90 29.09 2.07 -12.47
C ILE A 90 28.72 0.67 -12.96
N PHE A 91 28.53 0.51 -14.26
CA PHE A 91 28.10 -0.72 -14.90
C PHE A 91 29.09 -1.16 -15.96
N ASP A 92 29.11 -2.47 -16.21
CA ASP A 92 29.85 -3.15 -17.25
C ASP A 92 28.97 -4.24 -17.89
N THR A 93 28.72 -4.18 -19.20
CA THR A 93 27.77 -5.09 -19.86
C THR A 93 28.26 -6.54 -19.99
N TYR A 94 29.56 -6.82 -19.86
CA TYR A 94 30.13 -8.17 -19.98
C TYR A 94 30.48 -8.80 -18.64
N GLY A 95 30.50 -8.00 -17.57
CA GLY A 95 30.54 -8.48 -16.19
C GLY A 95 31.92 -8.86 -15.70
N ASP A 96 32.97 -8.49 -16.43
CA ASP A 96 34.36 -8.61 -16.01
C ASP A 96 34.91 -7.34 -15.34
N GLY A 97 34.09 -6.28 -15.31
CA GLY A 97 34.43 -4.97 -14.79
C GLY A 97 35.56 -4.32 -15.57
N ILE A 98 35.98 -3.13 -15.14
CA ILE A 98 37.05 -2.40 -15.83
C ILE A 98 38.47 -2.81 -15.39
N CYS A 99 38.59 -3.82 -14.51
CA CYS A 99 39.88 -4.34 -14.06
C CYS A 99 39.78 -5.82 -13.61
N CYS A 100 40.75 -6.70 -13.88
CA CYS A 100 42.08 -6.41 -14.42
C CYS A 100 42.53 -7.36 -15.55
N SER A 101 41.68 -8.30 -15.93
CA SER A 101 42.00 -9.35 -16.92
C SER A 101 42.08 -8.79 -18.34
N TYR A 102 41.30 -7.75 -18.62
CA TYR A 102 41.15 -7.17 -19.95
C TYR A 102 41.60 -5.71 -20.03
N GLY A 103 42.32 -5.22 -19.03
CA GLY A 103 42.84 -3.85 -18.98
C GLY A 103 43.01 -3.43 -17.53
N SER A 104 43.64 -2.29 -17.29
CA SER A 104 43.80 -1.75 -15.92
C SER A 104 43.04 -0.43 -15.80
N GLY A 105 41.73 -0.52 -15.97
CA GLY A 105 40.79 0.58 -15.71
C GLY A 105 40.57 0.80 -14.22
N SER A 106 39.98 1.93 -13.89
CA SER A 106 39.57 2.29 -12.53
C SER A 106 38.57 3.44 -12.55
N TYR A 107 37.80 3.62 -11.49
CA TYR A 107 37.01 4.82 -11.29
C TYR A 107 37.28 5.44 -9.92
N SER A 108 36.97 6.73 -9.81
CA SER A 108 36.87 7.44 -8.54
C SER A 108 35.77 8.48 -8.61
N ILE A 109 35.06 8.65 -7.50
CA ILE A 109 34.08 9.71 -7.30
C ILE A 109 34.49 10.55 -6.09
N THR A 110 34.42 11.88 -6.23
CA THR A 110 34.69 12.83 -5.15
C THR A 110 33.48 13.74 -4.93
N TYR A 111 33.25 14.14 -3.68
CA TYR A 111 32.27 15.15 -3.28
C TYR A 111 33.00 16.24 -2.52
N ASN A 112 32.90 17.49 -2.99
CA ASN A 112 33.63 18.64 -2.43
C ASN A 112 35.15 18.40 -2.31
N GLY A 113 35.72 17.68 -3.28
CA GLY A 113 37.14 17.31 -3.32
C GLY A 113 37.56 16.18 -2.39
N ILE A 114 36.64 15.58 -1.63
CA ILE A 114 36.89 14.39 -0.79
C ILE A 114 36.45 13.16 -1.57
N THR A 115 37.29 12.13 -1.68
CA THR A 115 36.93 10.86 -2.31
C THR A 115 35.79 10.19 -1.55
N ALA A 116 34.68 9.98 -2.23
CA ALA A 116 33.50 9.27 -1.72
C ALA A 116 33.53 7.78 -2.07
N GLY A 117 34.15 7.41 -3.20
CA GLY A 117 34.33 6.02 -3.61
C GLY A 117 35.38 5.88 -4.71
N SER A 118 35.93 4.68 -4.85
CA SER A 118 36.87 4.33 -5.91
C SER A 118 36.96 2.82 -6.06
N GLY A 119 37.10 2.34 -7.29
CA GLY A 119 37.09 0.92 -7.57
C GLY A 119 37.49 0.61 -9.01
N GLY A 120 37.06 -0.56 -9.48
CA GLY A 120 37.31 -1.01 -10.84
C GLY A 120 37.31 -2.53 -11.00
N SER A 121 37.43 -3.30 -9.90
CA SER A 121 37.27 -4.74 -9.93
C SER A 121 35.89 -5.10 -9.40
N PHE A 122 34.93 -5.16 -10.33
CA PHE A 122 33.55 -5.50 -10.07
C PHE A 122 33.03 -6.43 -11.18
N GLY A 123 31.83 -6.99 -11.00
CA GLY A 123 31.19 -7.82 -12.01
C GLY A 123 30.48 -6.96 -13.05
N TYR A 124 29.15 -7.07 -13.11
CA TYR A 124 28.31 -6.26 -13.99
C TYR A 124 28.12 -4.82 -13.51
N TYR A 125 28.30 -4.55 -12.22
CA TYR A 125 28.21 -3.20 -11.66
C TYR A 125 28.86 -3.10 -10.27
N GLU A 126 29.08 -1.87 -9.81
CA GLU A 126 29.48 -1.52 -8.44
C GLU A 126 28.76 -0.23 -8.04
N THR A 127 28.28 -0.17 -6.80
CA THR A 127 27.58 0.99 -6.24
C THR A 127 28.43 1.66 -5.17
N THR A 128 28.37 2.99 -5.09
CA THR A 128 28.95 3.77 -3.99
C THR A 128 27.82 4.59 -3.37
N CYS A 129 27.39 4.17 -2.18
CA CYS A 129 26.39 4.89 -1.39
C CYS A 129 26.99 6.09 -0.64
N GLY A 130 26.13 7.02 -0.24
CA GLY A 130 26.52 8.05 0.71
C GLY A 130 27.30 9.22 0.08
N VAL A 131 27.18 9.44 -1.23
CA VAL A 131 27.87 10.55 -1.91
C VAL A 131 27.10 11.84 -1.63
N GLY A 132 27.59 12.65 -0.69
CA GLY A 132 27.09 13.99 -0.42
C GLY A 132 26.65 14.23 1.01
N ALA A 133 25.61 15.06 1.21
CA ALA A 133 25.07 15.37 2.53
C ALA A 133 24.13 14.24 2.99
N CYS A 134 24.69 13.05 3.14
CA CYS A 134 23.93 11.85 3.46
C CYS A 134 23.79 11.65 4.98
N GLN A 135 22.65 11.09 5.39
CA GLN A 135 22.59 10.36 6.65
C GLN A 135 23.49 9.12 6.55
N SER A 136 23.69 8.38 7.64
CA SER A 136 24.33 7.07 7.55
C SER A 136 23.54 6.20 6.56
N MET A 137 24.20 5.72 5.50
CA MET A 137 23.61 4.90 4.44
C MET A 137 24.24 3.52 4.45
N THR A 138 23.51 2.53 3.95
CA THR A 138 24.03 1.19 3.68
C THR A 138 23.38 0.62 2.41
N GLU A 139 23.96 -0.46 1.90
CA GLU A 139 23.45 -1.18 0.72
C GLU A 139 22.43 -2.24 1.14
N ILE A 140 21.34 -2.32 0.39
CA ILE A 140 20.51 -3.50 0.25
C ILE A 140 20.81 -4.12 -1.11
N GLU A 141 21.25 -5.37 -1.11
CA GLU A 141 21.49 -6.14 -2.33
C GLU A 141 20.40 -7.21 -2.47
N ILE A 142 19.65 -7.16 -3.56
CA ILE A 142 18.60 -8.12 -3.90
C ILE A 142 19.10 -8.92 -5.09
N SER A 143 19.12 -10.25 -4.98
CA SER A 143 19.46 -11.16 -6.06
C SER A 143 18.31 -12.14 -6.27
N ILE A 144 17.74 -12.18 -7.46
CA ILE A 144 16.65 -13.08 -7.85
C ILE A 144 17.09 -13.90 -9.05
N THR A 145 17.16 -15.21 -8.88
CA THR A 145 17.25 -16.17 -9.99
C THR A 145 15.84 -16.59 -10.36
N THR A 146 15.42 -16.26 -11.58
CA THR A 146 14.09 -16.59 -12.10
C THR A 146 13.96 -18.08 -12.37
N ASP A 147 12.72 -18.55 -12.44
CA ASP A 147 12.36 -19.91 -12.81
C ASP A 147 12.06 -19.99 -14.33
N ASN A 148 11.17 -20.87 -14.80
CA ASN A 148 10.78 -20.89 -16.22
C ASN A 148 9.71 -19.84 -16.58
N TYR A 149 9.10 -19.14 -15.62
CA TYR A 149 8.05 -18.15 -15.84
C TYR A 149 8.40 -16.79 -15.20
N PRO A 150 9.50 -16.15 -15.62
CA PRO A 150 10.05 -14.94 -14.98
C PRO A 150 9.07 -13.76 -14.95
N THR A 151 8.13 -13.69 -15.88
CA THR A 151 7.21 -12.55 -16.01
C THR A 151 6.18 -12.45 -14.90
N GLU A 152 6.01 -13.51 -14.10
CA GLU A 152 5.05 -13.57 -12.99
C GLU A 152 5.68 -13.01 -11.70
N THR A 153 7.01 -13.00 -11.63
CA THR A 153 7.76 -12.54 -10.46
C THR A 153 7.88 -11.01 -10.42
N SER A 154 7.61 -10.44 -9.25
CA SER A 154 7.83 -9.04 -8.92
C SER A 154 8.34 -8.89 -7.49
N TRP A 155 8.85 -7.72 -7.12
CA TRP A 155 9.24 -7.45 -5.73
C TRP A 155 9.10 -5.98 -5.38
N GLN A 156 8.97 -5.73 -4.07
CA GLN A 156 8.94 -4.40 -3.47
C GLN A 156 9.89 -4.36 -2.27
N LEU A 157 10.55 -3.23 -2.09
CA LEU A 157 11.33 -2.88 -0.92
C LEU A 157 10.76 -1.57 -0.38
N LEU A 158 9.97 -1.66 0.68
CA LEU A 158 9.25 -0.54 1.27
C LEU A 158 9.93 -0.10 2.55
N ASP A 159 9.96 1.21 2.81
CA ASP A 159 10.30 1.78 4.10
C ASP A 159 9.07 1.80 5.02
N GLN A 160 9.27 2.23 6.27
CA GLN A 160 8.21 2.32 7.27
C GLN A 160 7.03 3.23 6.88
N ASN A 161 7.18 4.10 5.87
CA ASN A 161 6.16 5.03 5.40
C ASN A 161 5.41 4.50 4.18
N GLY A 162 5.72 3.27 3.73
CA GLY A 162 5.17 2.67 2.51
C GLY A 162 5.79 3.22 1.21
N GLY A 163 6.78 4.11 1.30
CA GLY A 163 7.58 4.54 0.15
C GLY A 163 8.69 3.54 -0.13
N GLY A 164 9.19 3.45 -1.37
CA GLY A 164 10.25 2.49 -1.64
C GLY A 164 10.57 2.25 -3.11
N TRP A 165 11.16 1.08 -3.35
CA TRP A 165 11.57 0.59 -4.66
C TRP A 165 10.78 -0.64 -5.02
N TYR A 166 10.54 -0.88 -6.30
CA TYR A 166 9.83 -2.06 -6.76
C TYR A 166 10.14 -2.35 -8.23
N ILE A 167 9.82 -3.57 -8.64
CA ILE A 167 9.61 -3.94 -10.04
C ILE A 167 8.19 -4.47 -10.19
N ASN A 168 7.64 -4.42 -11.40
CA ASN A 168 6.31 -4.93 -11.71
C ASN A 168 6.39 -6.33 -12.35
N PRO A 169 5.30 -7.11 -12.32
CA PRO A 169 5.20 -8.30 -13.15
C PRO A 169 5.49 -7.96 -14.62
N GLY A 170 6.32 -8.78 -15.26
CA GLY A 170 6.78 -8.61 -16.63
C GLY A 170 8.12 -7.88 -16.80
N ASP A 171 8.67 -7.27 -15.74
CA ASP A 171 9.99 -6.63 -15.80
C ASP A 171 11.12 -7.66 -15.91
N LEU A 172 10.94 -8.84 -15.31
CA LEU A 172 11.83 -9.99 -15.49
C LEU A 172 11.36 -10.82 -16.68
N THR A 173 12.24 -11.01 -17.67
CA THR A 173 11.85 -11.59 -18.97
C THR A 173 12.65 -12.82 -19.38
N LEU A 174 13.80 -13.06 -18.74
CA LEU A 174 14.67 -14.17 -19.06
C LEU A 174 14.50 -15.27 -18.01
N THR A 175 14.28 -16.50 -18.48
CA THR A 175 14.16 -17.69 -17.65
C THR A 175 15.50 -18.10 -17.05
N ASN A 176 15.51 -18.71 -15.86
CA ASN A 176 16.73 -19.25 -15.23
C ASN A 176 17.90 -18.25 -15.19
N THR A 177 17.58 -16.97 -15.01
CA THR A 177 18.53 -15.86 -15.09
C THR A 177 18.57 -15.15 -13.74
N THR A 178 19.77 -14.83 -13.28
CA THR A 178 19.97 -14.05 -12.06
C THR A 178 19.97 -12.56 -12.37
N TYR A 179 19.01 -11.85 -11.81
CA TYR A 179 18.94 -10.39 -11.76
C TYR A 179 19.41 -9.93 -10.39
N MET A 180 20.16 -8.82 -10.36
CA MET A 180 20.66 -8.25 -9.12
C MET A 180 20.41 -6.74 -9.09
N TRP A 181 20.05 -6.24 -7.91
CA TRP A 181 19.88 -4.82 -7.62
C TRP A 181 20.67 -4.47 -6.37
N THR A 182 21.31 -3.30 -6.38
CA THR A 182 21.92 -2.72 -5.18
C THR A 182 21.30 -1.35 -4.93
N ILE A 183 20.69 -1.20 -3.77
CA ILE A 183 19.90 -0.02 -3.39
C ILE A 183 20.56 0.62 -2.18
N CYS A 184 20.84 1.91 -2.28
CA CYS A 184 21.36 2.69 -1.15
C CYS A 184 20.20 3.17 -0.28
N VAL A 185 20.19 2.75 0.99
CA VAL A 185 19.12 3.05 1.93
C VAL A 185 19.63 3.72 3.20
N PRO A 186 18.90 4.71 3.77
CA PRO A 186 19.19 5.24 5.11
C PRO A 186 19.23 4.16 6.19
N THR A 187 20.28 4.12 7.01
CA THR A 187 20.41 3.14 8.11
C THR A 187 19.50 3.44 9.29
N ALA A 188 18.78 4.57 9.27
CA ALA A 188 17.84 4.97 10.32
C ALA A 188 16.40 4.50 10.03
N ASN A 189 16.15 3.95 8.84
CA ASN A 189 14.85 3.47 8.43
C ASN A 189 14.70 1.96 8.68
N CYS A 190 13.45 1.55 8.75
CA CYS A 190 13.05 0.15 8.75
C CYS A 190 12.54 -0.21 7.36
N TYR A 191 12.94 -1.37 6.86
CA TYR A 191 12.55 -1.84 5.54
C TYR A 191 11.86 -3.21 5.60
N SER A 192 10.97 -3.39 4.64
CA SER A 192 10.25 -4.62 4.35
C SER A 192 10.50 -5.00 2.90
N PHE A 193 10.95 -6.24 2.68
CA PHE A 193 11.09 -6.81 1.35
C PHE A 193 9.94 -7.78 1.08
N ILE A 194 9.25 -7.61 -0.04
CA ILE A 194 8.13 -8.44 -0.48
C ILE A 194 8.49 -8.96 -1.86
N ILE A 195 8.43 -10.27 -2.07
CA ILE A 195 8.50 -10.88 -3.39
C ILE A 195 7.15 -11.50 -3.70
N SER A 196 6.67 -11.36 -4.93
CA SER A 196 5.35 -11.83 -5.36
C SER A 196 5.41 -12.58 -6.67
N ASP A 197 4.50 -13.54 -6.83
CA ASP A 197 4.29 -14.37 -8.00
C ASP A 197 2.79 -14.39 -8.35
N THR A 198 2.43 -13.91 -9.54
CA THR A 198 1.02 -13.76 -9.91
C THR A 198 0.28 -15.07 -10.18
N TYR A 199 0.99 -16.19 -10.36
CA TYR A 199 0.39 -17.49 -10.67
C TYR A 199 0.26 -18.39 -9.44
N GLY A 200 0.98 -18.09 -8.36
CA GLY A 200 0.77 -18.70 -7.06
C GLY A 200 1.56 -20.00 -6.85
N ASP A 201 2.48 -20.33 -7.75
CA ASP A 201 3.37 -21.50 -7.65
C ASP A 201 4.77 -21.14 -7.14
N GLY A 202 5.02 -19.85 -6.93
CA GLY A 202 6.30 -19.29 -6.52
C GLY A 202 7.41 -19.55 -7.55
N ILE A 203 8.62 -19.13 -7.24
CA ILE A 203 9.75 -19.30 -8.16
C ILE A 203 10.45 -20.66 -8.02
N CYS A 204 9.95 -21.57 -7.16
CA CYS A 204 10.52 -22.90 -6.93
C CYS A 204 9.50 -23.91 -6.38
N CYS A 205 9.48 -25.20 -6.78
CA CYS A 205 10.48 -25.88 -7.61
C CYS A 205 9.88 -26.80 -8.68
N ASN A 206 8.56 -26.79 -8.86
CA ASN A 206 7.87 -27.66 -9.83
C ASN A 206 8.04 -27.16 -11.27
N TRP A 207 8.20 -25.85 -11.43
CA TRP A 207 8.20 -25.18 -12.72
C TRP A 207 9.52 -24.47 -13.04
N GLY A 208 10.57 -24.73 -12.27
CA GLY A 208 11.90 -24.17 -12.44
C GLY A 208 12.62 -24.18 -11.10
N SER A 209 13.90 -23.85 -11.06
CA SER A 209 14.67 -23.78 -9.80
C SER A 209 15.13 -22.35 -9.56
N GLY A 210 14.17 -21.43 -9.48
CA GLY A 210 14.41 -20.06 -9.08
C GLY A 210 14.67 -19.95 -7.58
N SER A 211 15.22 -18.81 -7.17
CA SER A 211 15.49 -18.48 -5.77
C SER A 211 15.74 -16.98 -5.62
N TYR A 212 15.58 -16.43 -4.43
CA TYR A 212 16.02 -15.08 -4.12
C TYR A 212 16.90 -15.04 -2.87
N SER A 213 17.68 -13.97 -2.75
CA SER A 213 18.43 -13.63 -1.56
C SER A 213 18.52 -12.11 -1.41
N VAL A 214 18.37 -11.62 -0.19
CA VAL A 214 18.48 -10.20 0.16
C VAL A 214 19.57 -10.03 1.21
N TYR A 215 20.44 -9.05 1.01
CA TYR A 215 21.52 -8.68 1.93
C TYR A 215 21.36 -7.24 2.39
N TYR A 216 21.61 -6.96 3.67
CA TYR A 216 21.65 -5.62 4.25
C TYR A 216 23.03 -5.38 4.88
N GLY A 217 23.79 -4.43 4.33
CA GLY A 217 25.17 -4.16 4.75
C GLY A 217 26.06 -5.41 4.67
N GLY A 218 25.86 -6.24 3.64
CA GLY A 218 26.58 -7.49 3.41
C GLY A 218 26.11 -8.69 4.25
N ASN A 219 25.12 -8.54 5.13
CA ASN A 219 24.55 -9.66 5.89
C ASN A 219 23.31 -10.19 5.18
N ASN A 220 23.22 -11.49 4.96
CA ASN A 220 22.00 -12.09 4.40
C ASN A 220 20.85 -11.94 5.42
N VAL A 221 19.79 -11.23 5.01
CA VAL A 221 18.60 -10.97 5.84
C VAL A 221 17.38 -11.77 5.37
N ALA A 222 17.37 -12.21 4.11
CA ALA A 222 16.38 -13.13 3.59
C ALA A 222 16.93 -14.00 2.47
N SER A 223 16.30 -15.16 2.31
CA SER A 223 16.51 -16.06 1.17
C SER A 223 15.34 -17.02 1.07
N GLY A 224 14.87 -17.28 -0.14
CA GLY A 224 13.71 -18.14 -0.34
C GLY A 224 13.46 -18.46 -1.80
N GLY A 225 12.21 -18.80 -2.09
CA GLY A 225 11.76 -19.15 -3.43
C GLY A 225 10.59 -20.13 -3.46
N THR A 226 10.28 -20.78 -2.34
CA THR A 226 9.08 -21.62 -2.19
C THR A 226 8.02 -20.85 -1.42
N PHE A 227 7.17 -20.17 -2.18
CA PHE A 227 5.98 -19.47 -1.69
C PHE A 227 4.85 -19.69 -2.70
N THR A 228 3.62 -19.29 -2.36
CA THR A 228 2.52 -19.35 -3.31
C THR A 228 2.46 -18.06 -4.10
N TYR A 229 1.73 -17.06 -3.59
CA TYR A 229 1.60 -15.76 -4.24
C TYR A 229 2.63 -14.74 -3.77
N ASP A 230 3.10 -14.83 -2.53
CA ASP A 230 4.03 -13.87 -1.97
C ASP A 230 4.84 -14.44 -0.79
N GLU A 231 5.99 -13.82 -0.53
CA GLU A 231 6.79 -14.01 0.67
C GLU A 231 7.34 -12.66 1.14
N GLU A 232 7.23 -12.41 2.44
CA GLU A 232 7.57 -11.12 3.05
C GLU A 232 8.71 -11.29 4.07
N THR A 233 9.66 -10.37 4.06
CA THR A 233 10.72 -10.25 5.07
C THR A 233 10.71 -8.85 5.65
N CYS A 234 10.42 -8.81 6.95
CA CYS A 234 10.32 -7.59 7.72
C CYS A 234 11.57 -7.37 8.57
N GLY A 235 11.70 -6.18 9.16
CA GLY A 235 12.74 -5.97 10.17
C GLY A 235 14.13 -5.67 9.61
N ILE A 236 14.23 -5.29 8.33
CA ILE A 236 15.51 -5.02 7.68
C ILE A 236 15.98 -3.60 8.05
N GLY A 237 17.12 -3.50 8.73
CA GLY A 237 17.66 -2.22 9.21
C GLY A 237 17.29 -1.90 10.66
N THR A 238 16.92 -0.65 10.95
CA THR A 238 16.58 -0.22 12.32
C THR A 238 15.08 -0.15 12.50
N CYS A 239 14.50 -1.26 12.93
CA CYS A 239 13.05 -1.45 13.05
C CYS A 239 12.49 -1.35 14.48
N PHE A 240 13.26 -0.79 15.40
CA PHE A 240 12.76 -0.56 16.74
C PHE A 240 11.81 0.64 16.72
N PRO A 241 10.62 0.55 17.34
CA PRO A 241 9.77 1.71 17.51
C PRO A 241 10.56 2.75 18.32
N SER A 242 10.56 3.99 17.83
CA SER A 242 11.29 5.11 18.45
C SER A 242 10.79 5.41 19.87
N CYS A 243 9.65 4.84 20.27
CA CYS A 243 8.95 5.06 21.52
C CYS A 243 8.07 3.85 21.89
N THR A 244 7.61 3.86 23.14
CA THR A 244 6.46 3.07 23.57
C THR A 244 5.41 4.05 24.06
N ILE A 245 4.21 4.01 23.51
CA ILE A 245 3.12 4.91 23.90
C ILE A 245 2.58 4.44 25.25
N VAL A 246 2.40 5.38 26.17
CA VAL A 246 1.74 5.09 27.45
C VAL A 246 0.24 5.30 27.25
N ILE A 247 -0.52 4.21 27.17
CA ILE A 247 -1.98 4.27 27.05
C ILE A 247 -2.59 4.82 28.36
N PRO A 248 -3.25 5.99 28.32
CA PRO A 248 -3.91 6.55 29.49
C PRO A 248 -5.04 5.65 29.99
N SER A 249 -5.23 5.55 31.31
CA SER A 249 -6.31 4.71 31.88
C SER A 249 -7.73 5.16 31.51
N ASN A 250 -7.88 6.39 31.01
CA ASN A 250 -9.15 6.95 30.53
C ASN A 250 -9.32 6.84 29.00
N ALA A 251 -8.35 6.29 28.28
CA ALA A 251 -8.50 6.02 26.86
C ALA A 251 -9.52 4.90 26.66
N SER A 252 -10.48 5.14 25.77
CA SER A 252 -11.44 4.10 25.36
C SER A 252 -10.76 3.19 24.33
N SER A 253 -10.98 1.89 24.42
CA SER A 253 -10.58 0.96 23.36
C SER A 253 -11.52 1.11 22.17
N GLU A 254 -11.00 0.94 20.98
CA GLU A 254 -11.77 0.80 19.74
C GLU A 254 -12.72 -0.42 19.75
N GLY A 255 -12.48 -1.40 20.62
CA GLY A 255 -13.38 -2.54 20.82
C GLY A 255 -13.16 -3.71 19.84
N GLU A 256 -12.18 -3.60 18.95
CA GLU A 256 -11.71 -4.66 18.06
C GLU A 256 -10.58 -5.45 18.74
N THR A 257 -10.39 -6.70 18.31
CA THR A 257 -9.08 -7.34 18.49
C THR A 257 -8.23 -7.01 17.27
N CYS A 258 -6.94 -6.74 17.45
CA CYS A 258 -6.03 -6.51 16.33
C CYS A 258 -6.24 -7.47 15.14
N GLY A 259 -6.40 -6.92 13.94
CA GLY A 259 -6.62 -7.66 12.69
C GLY A 259 -8.02 -8.25 12.51
N SER A 260 -8.97 -7.95 13.41
CA SER A 260 -10.38 -8.32 13.22
C SER A 260 -11.15 -7.18 12.57
N ASP A 261 -11.98 -7.48 11.57
CA ASP A 261 -12.89 -6.51 10.95
C ASP A 261 -14.29 -6.53 11.64
N ALA A 262 -14.35 -6.17 12.93
CA ALA A 262 -15.60 -6.16 13.70
C ALA A 262 -16.36 -4.82 13.58
N ASN A 263 -15.66 -3.72 13.34
CA ASN A 263 -16.20 -2.42 12.95
C ASN A 263 -15.99 -2.20 11.45
N GLY A 264 -16.62 -3.05 10.62
CA GLY A 264 -16.55 -3.05 9.14
C GLY A 264 -16.85 -1.74 8.39
N GLY A 265 -16.99 -0.60 9.09
CA GLY A 265 -16.51 0.69 8.61
C GLY A 265 -16.99 1.03 7.21
N CYS A 266 -16.05 1.40 6.33
CA CYS A 266 -16.28 1.39 4.88
C CYS A 266 -15.38 0.41 4.13
N ASN A 267 -14.63 -0.42 4.86
CA ASN A 267 -13.83 -1.53 4.36
C ASN A 267 -14.70 -2.81 4.16
N GLY A 268 -15.80 -2.97 4.92
CA GLY A 268 -16.79 -4.04 4.79
C GLY A 268 -17.75 -3.85 3.61
N LEU A 269 -17.20 -3.68 2.40
CA LEU A 269 -17.94 -3.44 1.15
C LEU A 269 -18.75 -4.64 0.66
N ASN A 270 -18.66 -5.75 1.37
CA ASN A 270 -19.13 -7.02 0.88
C ASN A 270 -20.59 -7.26 1.29
N TRP A 271 -21.42 -7.40 0.27
CA TRP A 271 -22.71 -8.05 0.44
C TRP A 271 -22.46 -9.46 0.95
N HIS A 272 -23.36 -10.01 1.76
CA HIS A 272 -23.18 -11.38 2.20
C HIS A 272 -24.37 -12.29 1.99
N ILE A 273 -24.07 -13.48 1.50
CA ILE A 273 -25.03 -14.58 1.41
C ILE A 273 -25.06 -15.31 2.75
N SER A 274 -26.25 -15.52 3.29
CA SER A 274 -26.47 -16.33 4.49
C SER A 274 -27.73 -17.21 4.35
N ASN A 275 -27.92 -18.14 5.29
CA ASN A 275 -29.12 -18.98 5.41
C ASN A 275 -29.51 -19.67 4.10
N ILE A 276 -28.51 -20.24 3.41
CA ILE A 276 -28.76 -20.97 2.18
C ILE A 276 -29.49 -22.27 2.52
N THR A 277 -30.64 -22.49 1.90
CA THR A 277 -31.51 -23.65 2.02
C THR A 277 -31.70 -24.27 0.65
N ILE A 278 -31.53 -25.58 0.56
CA ILE A 278 -31.81 -26.37 -0.62
C ILE A 278 -33.14 -27.12 -0.42
N THR A 279 -34.02 -27.05 -1.42
CA THR A 279 -35.32 -27.74 -1.44
C THR A 279 -35.59 -28.37 -2.80
N ASN A 280 -36.67 -29.16 -2.88
CA ASN A 280 -37.12 -29.89 -4.08
C ASN A 280 -36.17 -30.98 -4.60
N VAL A 281 -35.33 -31.57 -3.74
CA VAL A 281 -34.71 -32.87 -4.02
C VAL A 281 -35.57 -33.95 -3.36
N VAL A 282 -36.30 -34.71 -4.17
CA VAL A 282 -37.51 -35.42 -3.71
C VAL A 282 -37.45 -36.93 -3.85
N ASP A 283 -36.52 -37.48 -4.65
CA ASP A 283 -36.28 -38.92 -4.67
C ASP A 283 -34.81 -39.32 -4.97
N ASP A 284 -34.46 -40.59 -4.69
CA ASP A 284 -33.09 -41.10 -4.81
C ASP A 284 -32.52 -40.99 -6.25
N TRP A 285 -33.35 -40.84 -7.28
CA TRP A 285 -32.90 -40.71 -8.67
C TRP A 285 -32.42 -39.30 -9.00
N ASP A 286 -32.74 -38.32 -8.16
CA ASP A 286 -32.21 -36.96 -8.27
C ASP A 286 -30.70 -36.90 -7.96
N TRP A 287 -30.15 -37.95 -7.30
CA TRP A 287 -28.76 -38.11 -6.82
C TRP A 287 -27.98 -39.21 -7.58
N GLY A 288 -28.27 -39.43 -8.86
CA GLY A 288 -28.07 -40.74 -9.49
C GLY A 288 -26.61 -41.15 -9.82
N HIS A 289 -26.19 -42.37 -9.45
CA HIS A 289 -24.96 -43.01 -9.98
C HIS A 289 -25.25 -44.05 -11.10
N MET A 290 -24.36 -44.17 -12.10
CA MET A 290 -24.44 -45.16 -13.19
C MET A 290 -23.72 -46.48 -12.87
N TYR A 291 -24.46 -47.55 -12.55
CA TYR A 291 -23.90 -48.92 -12.56
C TYR A 291 -24.43 -49.75 -13.74
N SER A 292 -23.56 -50.04 -14.71
CA SER A 292 -23.83 -51.01 -15.80
C SER A 292 -25.07 -50.69 -16.65
N GLY A 293 -25.32 -49.40 -16.92
CA GLY A 293 -26.40 -48.93 -17.81
C GLY A 293 -27.80 -48.98 -17.21
N ILE A 294 -27.92 -49.21 -15.90
CA ILE A 294 -29.14 -49.06 -15.12
C ILE A 294 -28.87 -47.94 -14.11
N GLY A 295 -29.63 -46.85 -14.18
CA GLY A 295 -29.56 -45.82 -13.14
C GLY A 295 -30.06 -46.39 -11.82
N GLY A 296 -29.41 -46.03 -10.72
CA GLY A 296 -29.85 -46.30 -9.36
C GLY A 296 -29.48 -45.11 -8.48
N GLY A 297 -30.28 -44.85 -7.45
CA GLY A 297 -29.99 -43.76 -6.53
C GLY A 297 -28.79 -44.04 -5.63
N GLU A 298 -28.07 -42.98 -5.28
CA GLU A 298 -26.93 -43.04 -4.39
C GLU A 298 -27.36 -43.36 -2.94
N GLN A 299 -26.52 -44.09 -2.21
CA GLN A 299 -26.81 -44.49 -0.83
C GLN A 299 -26.40 -43.43 0.21
N ASN A 300 -25.53 -42.49 -0.17
CA ASN A 300 -24.87 -41.52 0.70
C ASN A 300 -24.63 -40.17 -0.03
N PRO A 301 -25.70 -39.42 -0.41
CA PRO A 301 -25.52 -38.14 -1.07
C PRO A 301 -24.80 -37.15 -0.14
N ASP A 302 -23.73 -36.55 -0.65
CA ASP A 302 -22.79 -35.70 0.08
C ASP A 302 -22.71 -34.30 -0.58
N LEU A 303 -23.76 -33.50 -0.41
CA LEU A 303 -23.94 -32.24 -1.13
C LEU A 303 -22.95 -31.14 -0.71
N TYR A 304 -22.55 -30.31 -1.67
CA TYR A 304 -21.91 -29.02 -1.40
C TYR A 304 -22.41 -27.93 -2.36
N ILE A 305 -22.19 -26.68 -1.98
CA ILE A 305 -22.45 -25.52 -2.84
C ILE A 305 -21.11 -24.86 -3.13
N ALA A 306 -20.76 -24.76 -4.40
CA ALA A 306 -19.58 -24.04 -4.87
C ALA A 306 -19.94 -22.60 -5.22
N LEU A 307 -19.08 -21.67 -4.81
CA LEU A 307 -19.12 -20.27 -5.18
C LEU A 307 -18.09 -20.01 -6.28
N PHE A 308 -18.54 -19.46 -7.40
CA PHE A 308 -17.70 -18.98 -8.47
C PHE A 308 -17.80 -17.48 -8.59
N GLU A 309 -16.67 -16.81 -8.79
CA GLU A 309 -16.58 -15.38 -9.06
C GLU A 309 -16.01 -15.19 -10.47
N ASN A 310 -16.75 -14.50 -11.34
CA ASN A 310 -16.37 -14.28 -12.75
C ASN A 310 -15.97 -15.59 -13.46
N ASN A 311 -16.66 -16.68 -13.14
CA ASN A 311 -16.42 -18.07 -13.58
C ASN A 311 -15.16 -18.75 -13.03
N ASN A 312 -14.42 -18.13 -12.11
CA ASN A 312 -13.33 -18.78 -11.38
C ASN A 312 -13.88 -19.38 -10.09
N TYR A 313 -13.50 -20.61 -9.78
CA TYR A 313 -13.86 -21.26 -8.53
C TYR A 313 -13.21 -20.54 -7.36
N ILE A 314 -13.99 -20.20 -6.32
CA ILE A 314 -13.51 -19.53 -5.12
C ILE A 314 -13.45 -20.50 -3.94
N THR A 315 -14.59 -21.07 -3.56
CA THR A 315 -14.72 -21.92 -2.37
C THR A 315 -16.00 -22.75 -2.42
N ASN A 316 -16.21 -23.63 -1.44
CA ASN A 316 -17.46 -24.34 -1.22
C ASN A 316 -17.92 -24.29 0.25
N THR A 317 -19.16 -24.70 0.51
CA THR A 317 -19.80 -24.71 1.83
C THR A 317 -19.30 -25.82 2.77
N GLY A 318 -18.31 -26.61 2.35
CA GLY A 318 -18.03 -27.94 2.90
C GLY A 318 -19.07 -28.98 2.50
N TYR A 319 -18.74 -30.25 2.68
CA TYR A 319 -19.62 -31.38 2.36
C TYR A 319 -20.64 -31.60 3.48
N TYR A 320 -21.93 -31.60 3.11
CA TYR A 320 -23.01 -32.06 3.97
C TYR A 320 -23.16 -33.55 3.73
N LEU A 321 -22.82 -34.36 4.72
CA LEU A 321 -22.87 -35.81 4.58
C LEU A 321 -24.28 -36.37 4.79
N ASP A 322 -24.63 -37.43 4.05
CA ASP A 322 -25.88 -38.19 4.19
C ASP A 322 -27.18 -37.36 4.02
N THR A 323 -27.28 -36.54 2.96
CA THR A 323 -28.35 -35.54 2.76
C THR A 323 -29.70 -36.07 2.24
N TRP A 324 -30.19 -37.17 2.79
CA TRP A 324 -31.47 -37.79 2.42
C TRP A 324 -32.70 -36.89 2.65
N TYR A 325 -33.67 -36.87 1.72
CA TYR A 325 -34.90 -36.07 1.86
C TYR A 325 -35.76 -36.45 3.10
N PRO A 326 -36.57 -35.51 3.65
CA PRO A 326 -36.60 -34.07 3.41
C PRO A 326 -35.66 -33.34 4.37
N ASN A 327 -34.65 -32.66 3.86
CA ASN A 327 -33.73 -31.89 4.71
C ASN A 327 -33.68 -30.42 4.29
N SER A 328 -33.73 -29.54 5.29
CA SER A 328 -33.40 -28.13 5.19
C SER A 328 -32.06 -27.92 5.87
N PHE A 329 -31.04 -27.53 5.12
CA PHE A 329 -29.71 -27.26 5.64
C PHE A 329 -29.55 -25.76 5.88
N ASN A 330 -28.93 -25.38 7.00
CA ASN A 330 -28.49 -24.00 7.22
C ASN A 330 -27.00 -23.97 6.98
N VAL A 331 -26.60 -23.32 5.89
CA VAL A 331 -25.18 -23.11 5.59
C VAL A 331 -24.63 -21.97 6.44
N LEU A 332 -23.53 -22.25 7.14
CA LEU A 332 -22.60 -21.26 7.69
C LEU A 332 -21.25 -21.53 6.98
N PRO A 333 -20.94 -20.75 5.94
CA PRO A 333 -20.31 -19.45 6.16
C PRO A 333 -21.05 -18.26 5.52
N VAL A 334 -20.71 -17.07 6.00
CA VAL A 334 -21.04 -15.78 5.40
C VAL A 334 -20.09 -15.58 4.21
N TRP A 335 -20.59 -15.68 2.99
CA TRP A 335 -19.77 -15.39 1.79
C TRP A 335 -19.88 -13.92 1.43
N GLU A 336 -18.73 -13.27 1.34
CA GLU A 336 -18.58 -11.88 0.94
C GLU A 336 -18.63 -11.72 -0.59
N LEU A 337 -19.38 -10.72 -1.07
CA LEU A 337 -19.61 -10.44 -2.48
C LEU A 337 -19.35 -8.97 -2.81
N ASP A 338 -18.52 -8.72 -3.82
CA ASP A 338 -18.31 -7.40 -4.42
C ASP A 338 -19.34 -7.15 -5.54
N THR A 339 -20.01 -6.00 -5.49
CA THR A 339 -20.95 -5.54 -6.53
C THR A 339 -20.37 -5.39 -7.94
N ASN A 340 -19.05 -5.38 -8.11
CA ASN A 340 -18.38 -5.34 -9.41
C ASN A 340 -18.26 -6.71 -10.09
N ASN A 341 -18.47 -7.79 -9.34
CA ASN A 341 -18.27 -9.14 -9.81
C ASN A 341 -19.60 -9.85 -10.07
N THR A 342 -19.52 -10.89 -10.88
CA THR A 342 -20.62 -11.82 -11.13
C THR A 342 -20.37 -13.08 -10.32
N TYR A 343 -21.34 -13.49 -9.50
CA TYR A 343 -21.22 -14.69 -8.68
C TYR A 343 -22.18 -15.77 -9.16
N THR A 344 -21.70 -17.00 -9.26
CA THR A 344 -22.53 -18.17 -9.55
C THR A 344 -22.46 -19.11 -8.37
N LEU A 345 -23.62 -19.47 -7.85
CA LEU A 345 -23.77 -20.56 -6.89
C LEU A 345 -24.10 -21.83 -7.67
N GLU A 346 -23.26 -22.84 -7.54
CA GLU A 346 -23.47 -24.15 -8.14
C GLU A 346 -23.71 -25.18 -7.04
N VAL A 347 -24.70 -26.03 -7.24
CA VAL A 347 -25.06 -27.10 -6.33
C VAL A 347 -24.55 -28.42 -6.91
N TRP A 348 -23.78 -29.14 -6.11
CA TRP A 348 -23.09 -30.35 -6.50
C TRP A 348 -23.36 -31.48 -5.50
N ASP A 349 -23.42 -32.70 -6.00
CA ASP A 349 -23.39 -33.94 -5.23
C ASP A 349 -22.02 -34.59 -5.38
N SER A 350 -21.51 -35.21 -4.32
CA SER A 350 -20.17 -35.79 -4.32
C SER A 350 -20.21 -37.28 -4.08
N ASP A 351 -19.74 -38.08 -5.05
CA ASP A 351 -19.64 -39.54 -4.93
C ASP A 351 -18.43 -40.00 -4.05
N GLY A 352 -17.76 -39.07 -3.35
CA GLY A 352 -16.66 -39.33 -2.40
C GLY A 352 -15.32 -38.63 -2.71
N LEU A 353 -14.27 -38.96 -1.92
CA LEU A 353 -12.98 -38.23 -1.81
C LEU A 353 -12.05 -38.21 -3.07
N LEU A 354 -12.54 -38.50 -4.27
CA LEU A 354 -11.73 -38.46 -5.50
C LEU A 354 -12.35 -37.53 -6.55
N PHE A 355 -11.59 -36.50 -6.91
CA PHE A 355 -11.88 -35.30 -7.71
C PHE A 355 -12.56 -35.42 -9.10
N PHE A 356 -13.20 -36.53 -9.48
CA PHE A 356 -13.72 -36.68 -10.85
C PHE A 356 -15.08 -37.37 -11.02
N ASP A 357 -15.83 -37.63 -9.94
CA ASP A 357 -17.19 -38.15 -9.99
C ASP A 357 -18.10 -37.26 -9.09
N ASP A 358 -18.18 -35.96 -9.39
CA ASP A 358 -19.15 -35.05 -8.73
C ASP A 358 -20.28 -34.73 -9.72
N ASP A 359 -21.52 -34.84 -9.28
CA ASP A 359 -22.72 -34.61 -10.11
C ASP A 359 -23.24 -33.17 -9.95
N TYR A 360 -23.34 -32.47 -11.08
CA TYR A 360 -23.87 -31.11 -11.12
C TYR A 360 -25.40 -31.11 -11.08
N LEU A 361 -25.98 -30.52 -10.04
CA LEU A 361 -27.43 -30.50 -9.82
C LEU A 361 -28.11 -29.23 -10.33
N GLY A 362 -27.39 -28.10 -10.33
CA GLY A 362 -27.91 -26.83 -10.85
C GLY A 362 -27.13 -25.61 -10.40
N SER A 363 -27.46 -24.44 -10.94
CA SER A 363 -26.85 -23.19 -10.54
C SER A 363 -27.78 -21.99 -10.62
N THR A 364 -27.39 -20.93 -9.91
CA THR A 364 -27.99 -19.61 -10.04
C THR A 364 -26.90 -18.54 -10.06
N THR A 365 -27.06 -17.56 -10.93
CA THR A 365 -26.14 -16.42 -11.03
C THR A 365 -26.74 -15.21 -10.33
N LEU A 366 -25.97 -14.64 -9.41
CA LEU A 366 -26.22 -13.35 -8.81
C LEU A 366 -25.60 -12.28 -9.70
N SER A 367 -26.43 -11.34 -10.15
CA SER A 367 -25.98 -10.22 -10.99
C SER A 367 -26.22 -8.90 -10.27
N SER A 368 -25.24 -8.01 -10.39
CA SER A 368 -25.32 -6.65 -9.88
C SER A 368 -26.36 -5.83 -10.69
N PRO A 369 -27.16 -4.96 -10.03
CA PRO A 369 -27.12 -4.61 -8.61
C PRO A 369 -27.84 -5.65 -7.72
N PHE A 370 -27.22 -5.99 -6.60
CA PHE A 370 -27.85 -6.87 -5.60
C PHE A 370 -29.05 -6.21 -4.92
N THR A 371 -30.03 -7.02 -4.53
CA THR A 371 -31.21 -6.59 -3.77
C THR A 371 -31.24 -7.34 -2.44
N ALA A 372 -31.36 -6.60 -1.34
CA ALA A 372 -31.43 -7.19 0.00
C ALA A 372 -32.71 -8.01 0.20
N GLY A 373 -32.60 -9.16 0.86
CA GLY A 373 -33.71 -10.00 1.23
C GLY A 373 -33.52 -11.48 0.92
N VAL A 374 -34.59 -12.25 1.17
CA VAL A 374 -34.67 -13.67 0.84
C VAL A 374 -34.90 -13.82 -0.67
N THR A 375 -34.02 -14.52 -1.35
CA THR A 375 -34.17 -14.89 -2.76
C THR A 375 -34.35 -16.39 -2.88
N SER A 376 -35.37 -16.83 -3.60
CA SER A 376 -35.61 -18.24 -3.93
C SER A 376 -35.53 -18.42 -5.44
N VAL A 377 -34.65 -19.30 -5.90
CA VAL A 377 -34.43 -19.59 -7.32
C VAL A 377 -34.60 -21.08 -7.55
N SER A 378 -35.50 -21.43 -8.46
CA SER A 378 -35.55 -22.77 -9.02
C SER A 378 -34.47 -22.91 -10.10
N THR A 379 -33.48 -23.76 -9.87
CA THR A 379 -32.43 -24.01 -10.86
C THR A 379 -33.02 -24.84 -12.01
N PRO A 380 -32.77 -24.51 -13.28
CA PRO A 380 -33.14 -25.39 -14.38
C PRO A 380 -32.16 -26.57 -14.42
N TYR A 381 -32.66 -27.79 -14.31
CA TYR A 381 -31.86 -29.01 -14.47
C TYR A 381 -31.16 -29.03 -15.84
N VAL A 382 -29.85 -29.29 -15.86
CA VAL A 382 -29.07 -29.47 -17.09
C VAL A 382 -28.45 -30.86 -17.05
N SER A 383 -29.08 -31.86 -17.66
CA SER A 383 -28.44 -33.17 -17.75
C SER A 383 -27.20 -33.10 -18.65
N THR A 384 -26.06 -33.46 -18.09
CA THR A 384 -24.90 -33.95 -18.84
C THR A 384 -25.09 -35.43 -19.17
N GLY A 385 -26.29 -35.81 -19.63
CA GLY A 385 -26.62 -37.22 -19.81
C GLY A 385 -28.00 -37.40 -20.43
N ASN A 386 -28.03 -38.02 -21.59
CA ASN A 386 -29.21 -38.16 -22.43
C ASN A 386 -30.27 -39.08 -21.80
N PHE A 387 -31.21 -38.55 -21.01
CA PHE A 387 -32.42 -39.28 -20.61
C PHE A 387 -33.72 -38.46 -20.67
N LEU A 388 -34.73 -39.13 -21.22
CA LEU A 388 -36.14 -38.74 -21.28
C LEU A 388 -36.84 -39.30 -20.04
N ASN A 389 -36.89 -38.55 -18.93
CA ASN A 389 -37.91 -38.77 -17.91
C ASN A 389 -38.47 -37.42 -17.46
N SER A 390 -39.80 -37.33 -17.39
CA SER A 390 -40.56 -36.08 -17.38
C SER A 390 -41.07 -35.68 -15.99
N ALA A 391 -40.24 -35.86 -14.96
CA ALA A 391 -40.38 -35.25 -13.64
C ALA A 391 -38.96 -34.78 -13.30
N LEU A 392 -38.53 -33.55 -13.63
CA LEU A 392 -38.99 -32.25 -13.10
C LEU A 392 -39.00 -32.38 -11.57
N ASP A 393 -37.94 -31.98 -10.88
CA ASP A 393 -37.66 -30.57 -10.65
C ASP A 393 -36.15 -30.35 -10.42
N GLY A 394 -35.59 -29.23 -10.88
CA GLY A 394 -34.24 -28.86 -10.47
C GLY A 394 -34.20 -28.47 -8.99
N VAL A 395 -33.01 -28.23 -8.46
CA VAL A 395 -32.85 -27.83 -7.06
C VAL A 395 -33.39 -26.41 -6.85
N ASP A 396 -34.22 -26.22 -5.82
CA ASP A 396 -34.60 -24.89 -5.37
C ASP A 396 -33.57 -24.39 -4.35
N LEU A 397 -32.92 -23.27 -4.67
CA LEU A 397 -31.99 -22.59 -3.77
C LEU A 397 -32.66 -21.36 -3.16
N THR A 398 -32.79 -21.33 -1.85
CA THR A 398 -33.23 -20.15 -1.11
C THR A 398 -32.07 -19.60 -0.30
N TYR A 399 -31.76 -18.30 -0.39
CA TYR A 399 -30.67 -17.68 0.35
C TYR A 399 -31.02 -16.24 0.73
N ASN A 400 -30.38 -15.72 1.77
CA ASN A 400 -30.50 -14.32 2.19
C ASN A 400 -29.33 -13.52 1.64
N LEU A 401 -29.62 -12.52 0.81
CA LEU A 401 -28.68 -11.46 0.49
C LEU A 401 -28.82 -10.35 1.51
N ASN A 402 -27.76 -10.14 2.28
CA ASN A 402 -27.69 -9.09 3.27
C ASN A 402 -26.83 -7.95 2.72
N PRO A 403 -27.30 -6.70 2.86
CA PRO A 403 -26.52 -5.55 2.43
C PRO A 403 -25.25 -5.41 3.30
N PRO A 404 -24.24 -4.66 2.82
CA PRO A 404 -23.09 -4.28 3.63
C PRO A 404 -23.54 -3.67 4.96
N THR A 405 -22.92 -4.13 6.05
CA THR A 405 -23.14 -3.59 7.39
C THR A 405 -21.96 -2.70 7.75
N TYR A 406 -22.22 -1.39 7.79
CA TYR A 406 -21.23 -0.40 8.21
C TYR A 406 -21.39 -0.17 9.71
N ASN A 407 -20.36 -0.52 10.47
CA ASN A 407 -20.33 -0.36 11.91
C ASN A 407 -19.14 0.54 12.27
N PHE A 408 -19.39 1.59 13.04
CA PHE A 408 -18.38 2.60 13.39
C PHE A 408 -18.34 2.77 14.90
N THR A 409 -17.15 2.95 15.44
CA THR A 409 -16.97 3.26 16.86
C THR A 409 -17.36 4.71 17.15
N PRO A 410 -18.38 4.99 17.97
CA PRO A 410 -18.89 6.35 18.17
C PRO A 410 -17.92 7.19 19.01
N LEU A 411 -17.72 8.45 18.60
CA LEU A 411 -16.86 9.42 19.27
C LEU A 411 -17.63 10.46 20.09
N ALA A 412 -17.06 10.82 21.23
CA ALA A 412 -17.53 11.87 22.13
C ALA A 412 -16.50 13.01 22.25
N ASN A 413 -16.98 14.20 22.64
CA ASN A 413 -16.12 15.39 22.71
C ASN A 413 -15.09 15.26 23.84
N GLY A 414 -13.81 15.47 23.52
CA GLY A 414 -12.71 15.31 24.47
C GLY A 414 -12.33 13.85 24.74
N GLN A 415 -12.81 12.91 23.91
CA GLN A 415 -12.50 11.50 24.04
C GLN A 415 -11.11 11.20 23.49
N THR A 416 -10.38 10.36 24.22
CA THR A 416 -9.15 9.71 23.76
C THR A 416 -9.49 8.27 23.41
N MET A 417 -9.14 7.85 22.20
CA MET A 417 -9.24 6.48 21.70
C MET A 417 -7.85 5.83 21.67
N HIS A 418 -7.79 4.55 21.98
CA HIS A 418 -6.64 3.70 21.68
C HIS A 418 -7.09 2.53 20.81
N GLY A 419 -6.18 2.12 19.94
CA GLY A 419 -6.36 0.97 19.08
C GLY A 419 -5.04 0.29 18.75
N THR A 420 -5.15 -0.82 18.04
CA THR A 420 -4.02 -1.67 17.61
C THR A 420 -4.15 -1.97 16.13
N THR A 421 -3.03 -2.02 15.40
CA THR A 421 -3.07 -2.31 13.96
C THR A 421 -2.43 -3.62 13.57
N TRP A 422 -2.85 -4.10 12.41
CA TRP A 422 -2.29 -5.24 11.70
C TRP A 422 -2.12 -4.94 10.21
N ALA A 423 -1.08 -5.47 9.57
CA ALA A 423 -0.92 -5.47 8.12
C ALA A 423 0.03 -6.59 7.69
N GLU A 424 -0.47 -7.53 6.91
CA GLU A 424 0.26 -8.70 6.38
C GLU A 424 -0.37 -9.10 5.04
N ASN A 425 0.41 -9.74 4.16
CA ASN A 425 -0.04 -10.33 2.89
C ASN A 425 -0.81 -9.34 2.00
N GLY A 426 -0.31 -8.10 1.89
CA GLY A 426 -0.93 -7.05 1.08
C GLY A 426 -2.26 -6.49 1.63
N THR A 427 -2.66 -6.90 2.83
CA THR A 427 -3.87 -6.42 3.50
C THR A 427 -3.52 -5.68 4.78
N ARG A 428 -4.42 -4.81 5.23
CA ARG A 428 -4.23 -4.06 6.47
C ARG A 428 -5.54 -3.86 7.21
N ASP A 429 -5.41 -3.76 8.50
CA ASP A 429 -6.43 -3.34 9.42
C ASP A 429 -6.75 -1.85 9.22
N THR A 430 -8.01 -1.50 9.41
CA THR A 430 -8.47 -0.12 9.37
C THR A 430 -9.54 0.06 10.42
N ASP A 431 -9.30 0.94 11.38
CA ASP A 431 -10.24 1.20 12.46
C ASP A 431 -11.11 2.40 12.14
N TRP A 432 -12.42 2.20 12.19
CA TRP A 432 -13.39 3.20 11.76
C TRP A 432 -14.19 3.78 12.92
N TYR A 433 -14.25 5.11 12.94
CA TYR A 433 -14.90 5.89 14.00
C TYR A 433 -15.92 6.86 13.42
N GLU A 434 -16.98 7.15 14.18
CA GLU A 434 -18.03 8.09 13.78
C GLU A 434 -18.10 9.30 14.73
N LEU A 435 -18.12 10.49 14.14
CA LEU A 435 -18.33 11.76 14.78
C LEU A 435 -19.65 12.37 14.29
N ILE A 436 -20.52 12.82 15.20
CA ILE A 436 -21.75 13.54 14.85
C ILE A 436 -21.72 14.95 15.44
N LEU A 437 -21.69 15.96 14.58
CA LEU A 437 -21.74 17.37 14.95
C LEU A 437 -23.15 17.94 14.77
N GLN A 438 -23.65 18.59 15.81
CA GLN A 438 -24.97 19.26 15.80
C GLN A 438 -24.90 20.71 15.33
N ASP A 439 -23.74 21.35 15.51
CA ASP A 439 -23.48 22.75 15.17
C ASP A 439 -22.15 22.85 14.41
N THR A 440 -21.94 23.94 13.68
CA THR A 440 -20.61 24.24 13.12
C THR A 440 -19.61 24.37 14.25
N ALA A 441 -18.53 23.58 14.17
CA ALA A 441 -17.52 23.52 15.22
C ALA A 441 -16.12 23.54 14.63
N VAL A 442 -15.18 24.09 15.39
CA VAL A 442 -13.76 23.85 15.15
C VAL A 442 -13.45 22.48 15.74
N PHE A 443 -13.15 21.53 14.87
CA PHE A 443 -12.72 20.19 15.21
C PHE A 443 -11.19 20.14 15.26
N THR A 444 -10.67 19.39 16.22
CA THR A 444 -9.24 19.08 16.34
C THR A 444 -9.06 17.61 16.68
N LEU A 445 -8.07 16.99 16.06
CA LEU A 445 -7.62 15.64 16.38
C LEU A 445 -6.12 15.66 16.51
N ASP A 446 -5.60 15.11 17.60
CA ASP A 446 -4.16 14.87 17.80
C ASP A 446 -3.94 13.36 17.90
N ALA A 447 -2.99 12.83 17.13
CA ALA A 447 -2.74 11.39 17.05
C ALA A 447 -1.24 11.06 17.05
N ILE A 448 -0.92 9.88 17.57
CA ILE A 448 0.42 9.30 17.66
C ILE A 448 0.32 7.78 17.59
N ALA A 449 1.30 7.14 16.96
CA ALA A 449 1.38 5.69 16.83
C ALA A 449 2.81 5.19 17.05
N GLU A 450 2.96 3.94 17.47
CA GLU A 450 4.27 3.26 17.61
C GLU A 450 4.85 2.81 16.25
N PHE A 451 4.07 2.94 15.19
CA PHE A 451 4.35 2.52 13.82
C PHE A 451 4.09 3.68 12.83
N GLY A 452 4.48 3.49 11.56
CA GLY A 452 4.12 4.42 10.49
C GLY A 452 2.62 4.37 10.28
N PHE A 453 1.92 5.49 10.48
CA PHE A 453 0.47 5.48 10.53
C PHE A 453 -0.16 6.57 9.68
N GLN A 454 -1.39 6.30 9.26
CA GLN A 454 -2.25 7.19 8.51
C GLN A 454 -3.52 7.46 9.31
N ILE A 455 -3.98 8.71 9.29
CA ILE A 455 -5.30 9.06 9.80
C ILE A 455 -6.03 9.93 8.79
N ALA A 456 -7.27 9.56 8.50
CA ALA A 456 -8.14 10.27 7.58
C ALA A 456 -9.33 10.85 8.32
N LEU A 457 -9.66 12.11 8.05
CA LEU A 457 -10.95 12.72 8.34
C LEU A 457 -11.79 12.69 7.06
N ILE A 458 -12.98 12.11 7.14
CA ILE A 458 -13.81 11.78 5.98
C ILE A 458 -15.20 12.38 6.14
N ASP A 459 -15.69 13.00 5.07
CA ASP A 459 -17.08 13.41 4.91
C ASP A 459 -17.85 12.31 4.16
N PRO A 460 -18.85 11.68 4.81
CA PRO A 460 -19.60 10.55 4.31
C PRO A 460 -20.81 10.92 3.45
N ILE A 461 -20.94 12.17 2.95
CA ILE A 461 -22.13 12.62 2.20
C ILE A 461 -22.59 11.65 1.08
N GLY A 462 -21.67 10.95 0.41
CA GLY A 462 -22.00 9.94 -0.61
C GLY A 462 -21.97 8.47 -0.14
N GLY A 463 -21.89 8.23 1.16
CA GLY A 463 -21.74 6.90 1.77
C GLY A 463 -20.39 6.26 1.46
N CYS A 464 -20.23 4.98 1.82
CA CYS A 464 -18.97 4.25 1.61
C CYS A 464 -18.56 4.12 0.13
N SER A 465 -19.50 4.24 -0.81
CA SER A 465 -19.21 4.17 -2.24
C SER A 465 -18.75 5.51 -2.86
N ASN A 466 -18.91 6.63 -2.17
CA ASN A 466 -18.60 7.95 -2.70
C ASN A 466 -18.38 9.01 -1.59
N TYR A 467 -17.58 8.68 -0.59
CA TYR A 467 -17.17 9.62 0.45
C TYR A 467 -16.08 10.58 -0.08
N SER A 468 -15.88 11.69 0.61
CA SER A 468 -14.77 12.61 0.33
C SER A 468 -13.82 12.69 1.52
N VAL A 469 -12.52 12.55 1.25
CA VAL A 469 -11.47 12.76 2.25
C VAL A 469 -11.32 14.27 2.47
N VAL A 470 -11.61 14.72 3.69
CA VAL A 470 -11.41 16.13 4.11
C VAL A 470 -9.92 16.37 4.30
N GLU A 471 -9.27 15.48 5.07
CA GLU A 471 -7.84 15.53 5.34
C GLU A 471 -7.29 14.12 5.53
N LEU A 472 -6.08 13.85 5.01
CA LEU A 472 -5.34 12.61 5.21
C LEU A 472 -3.90 12.98 5.56
N LEU A 473 -3.46 12.55 6.74
CA LEU A 473 -2.11 12.78 7.23
C LEU A 473 -1.37 11.46 7.40
N ASN A 474 -0.06 11.51 7.20
CA ASN A 474 0.87 10.41 7.41
C ASN A 474 1.88 10.83 8.48
N ALA A 475 2.22 9.95 9.40
CA ALA A 475 3.26 10.19 10.40
C ALA A 475 4.24 9.02 10.42
N ASN A 476 5.52 9.33 10.67
CA ASN A 476 6.48 8.29 11.04
C ASN A 476 6.11 7.74 12.44
N PRO A 477 6.62 6.55 12.81
CA PRO A 477 6.56 6.07 14.18
C PRO A 477 6.94 7.15 15.20
N CYS A 478 6.04 7.38 16.17
CA CYS A 478 6.19 8.30 17.30
C CYS A 478 6.16 9.79 16.98
N ASP A 479 5.94 10.17 15.72
CA ASP A 479 5.61 11.54 15.38
C ASP A 479 4.14 11.81 15.70
N THR A 480 3.88 12.98 16.29
CA THR A 480 2.50 13.45 16.52
C THR A 480 2.00 14.17 15.28
N ILE A 481 0.78 13.86 14.85
CA ILE A 481 0.06 14.61 13.82
C ILE A 481 -1.20 15.25 14.40
N SER A 482 -1.60 16.36 13.80
CA SER A 482 -2.75 17.14 14.23
C SER A 482 -3.59 17.55 13.03
N ILE A 483 -4.89 17.28 13.09
CA ILE A 483 -5.91 17.82 12.17
C ILE A 483 -6.60 18.99 12.88
N SER A 484 -6.86 20.08 12.16
CA SER A 484 -7.70 21.16 12.66
C SER A 484 -8.52 21.78 11.53
N ASP A 485 -9.83 21.58 11.60
CA ASP A 485 -10.75 22.04 10.55
C ASP A 485 -12.05 22.61 11.15
N THR A 486 -12.73 23.47 10.39
CA THR A 486 -14.07 23.95 10.70
C THR A 486 -15.10 23.09 10.00
N LEU A 487 -15.73 22.21 10.75
CA LEU A 487 -16.74 21.28 10.25
C LEU A 487 -18.14 21.85 10.45
N ILE A 488 -19.00 21.65 9.45
CA ILE A 488 -20.41 22.03 9.52
C ILE A 488 -21.21 20.94 10.27
N PRO A 489 -22.48 21.18 10.67
CA PRO A 489 -23.30 20.13 11.24
C PRO A 489 -23.42 18.94 10.28
N GLY A 490 -23.20 17.74 10.79
CA GLY A 490 -23.17 16.54 9.97
C GLY A 490 -22.50 15.36 10.68
N THR A 491 -22.50 14.23 10.00
CA THR A 491 -21.74 13.04 10.38
C THR A 491 -20.40 13.09 9.66
N TYR A 492 -19.33 12.69 10.35
CA TYR A 492 -17.99 12.53 9.80
C TYR A 492 -17.43 11.18 10.26
N TRP A 493 -16.53 10.62 9.46
CA TRP A 493 -15.79 9.42 9.84
C TRP A 493 -14.32 9.72 10.05
N ILE A 494 -13.69 8.95 10.93
CA ILE A 494 -12.24 8.90 11.06
C ILE A 494 -11.80 7.48 10.79
N ALA A 495 -10.77 7.32 9.97
CA ALA A 495 -10.13 6.03 9.72
C ALA A 495 -8.67 6.09 10.19
N ALA A 496 -8.28 5.21 11.10
CA ALA A 496 -6.91 5.01 11.55
C ALA A 496 -6.37 3.70 10.97
N MET A 497 -5.16 3.71 10.42
CA MET A 497 -4.59 2.55 9.73
C MET A 497 -3.06 2.64 9.66
N PRO A 498 -2.34 1.52 9.53
CA PRO A 498 -0.91 1.55 9.24
C PRO A 498 -0.65 2.10 7.83
N SER A 499 0.49 2.77 7.65
CA SER A 499 0.93 3.25 6.32
C SER A 499 1.40 2.13 5.41
N THR A 500 1.61 0.93 5.95
CA THR A 500 2.04 -0.27 5.21
C THR A 500 0.89 -1.27 5.05
N PHE A 501 1.08 -2.23 4.16
CA PHE A 501 0.16 -3.35 3.88
C PHE A 501 0.76 -4.70 4.28
N SER A 502 1.85 -4.67 5.04
CA SER A 502 2.68 -5.81 5.37
C SER A 502 3.56 -5.45 6.57
N CYS A 503 4.08 -6.47 7.26
CA CYS A 503 5.08 -6.35 8.32
C CYS A 503 4.60 -5.61 9.58
N GLN A 504 3.32 -5.80 9.92
CA GLN A 504 2.68 -5.28 11.12
C GLN A 504 1.86 -6.43 11.72
N ASP A 505 2.48 -7.30 12.52
CA ASP A 505 1.77 -8.39 13.16
C ASP A 505 1.08 -7.95 14.47
N CYS A 506 0.12 -8.70 14.97
CA CYS A 506 -0.55 -8.32 16.24
C CYS A 506 0.30 -8.53 17.51
N ASN A 507 1.54 -9.03 17.39
CA ASN A 507 2.42 -9.30 18.52
C ASN A 507 3.49 -8.23 18.74
N SER A 508 3.56 -7.25 17.84
CA SER A 508 4.49 -6.11 17.91
C SER A 508 3.89 -4.92 18.66
N ASN A 509 4.73 -3.93 18.93
CA ASN A 509 4.33 -2.64 19.50
C ASN A 509 3.59 -1.82 18.42
N ASN A 510 2.31 -2.12 18.24
CA ASN A 510 1.45 -1.52 17.21
C ASN A 510 0.30 -0.72 17.83
N ASP A 511 0.55 -0.09 18.99
CA ASP A 511 -0.44 0.76 19.62
C ASP A 511 -0.50 2.13 18.92
N TYR A 512 -1.72 2.66 18.79
CA TYR A 512 -1.93 4.07 18.48
C TYR A 512 -2.91 4.72 19.45
N LEU A 513 -2.82 6.04 19.53
CA LEU A 513 -3.65 6.87 20.36
C LEU A 513 -4.06 8.11 19.58
N PHE A 514 -5.34 8.46 19.61
CA PHE A 514 -5.78 9.79 19.19
C PHE A 514 -6.77 10.40 20.15
N THR A 515 -6.79 11.72 20.20
CA THR A 515 -7.75 12.49 20.99
C THR A 515 -8.51 13.45 20.10
N VAL A 516 -9.83 13.42 20.18
CA VAL A 516 -10.72 14.33 19.45
C VAL A 516 -11.30 15.39 20.36
N ASN A 517 -11.37 16.62 19.87
CA ASN A 517 -12.08 17.71 20.52
C ASN A 517 -12.84 18.52 19.47
N TRP A 518 -13.97 19.09 19.85
CA TRP A 518 -14.61 20.12 19.05
C TRP A 518 -15.23 21.21 19.91
N THR A 519 -15.14 22.44 19.42
CA THR A 519 -15.72 23.61 20.05
C THR A 519 -16.66 24.29 19.08
N ASN A 520 -17.95 24.37 19.43
CA ASN A 520 -18.94 25.04 18.58
C ASN A 520 -18.53 26.51 18.39
N LEU A 521 -18.49 26.96 17.13
CA LEU A 521 -18.19 28.35 16.80
C LEU A 521 -19.25 29.30 17.35
N ILE A 522 -20.47 28.78 17.52
CA ILE A 522 -21.60 29.46 18.14
C ILE A 522 -22.17 28.46 19.16
N PRO A 523 -22.23 28.78 20.47
CA PRO A 523 -22.86 27.92 21.46
C PRO A 523 -24.27 27.49 21.01
N PRO A 524 -24.78 26.29 21.36
CA PRO A 524 -26.07 25.75 20.88
C PRO A 524 -27.33 26.57 21.21
N CYS A 525 -27.17 27.79 21.75
CA CYS A 525 -28.23 28.73 22.13
C CYS A 525 -27.87 30.19 21.82
N ALA A 526 -26.70 30.48 21.25
CA ALA A 526 -26.28 31.85 20.97
C ALA A 526 -26.83 32.26 19.60
N ILE A 527 -27.70 33.27 19.61
CA ILE A 527 -28.20 33.90 18.40
C ILE A 527 -27.23 35.04 18.05
N SER A 528 -26.65 35.00 16.86
CA SER A 528 -25.97 36.16 16.29
C SER A 528 -26.82 36.75 15.18
N THR A 529 -26.83 38.08 15.07
CA THR A 529 -27.58 38.79 14.04
C THR A 529 -26.67 39.79 13.36
N SER A 530 -26.75 39.85 12.03
CA SER A 530 -26.16 40.90 11.23
C SER A 530 -27.24 41.52 10.35
N TYR A 531 -27.03 42.76 9.93
CA TYR A 531 -27.97 43.43 9.05
C TYR A 531 -27.27 44.36 8.07
N THR A 532 -27.88 44.52 6.91
CA THR A 532 -27.56 45.61 5.98
C THR A 532 -28.80 46.49 5.81
N THR A 533 -28.61 47.81 5.73
CA THR A 533 -29.71 48.77 5.61
C THR A 533 -29.57 49.66 4.39
N ASN A 534 -30.69 49.91 3.74
CA ASN A 534 -30.90 50.96 2.77
C ASN A 534 -31.81 52.02 3.42
N LEU A 535 -31.27 53.20 3.69
CA LEU A 535 -32.02 54.29 4.32
C LEU A 535 -33.10 54.84 3.37
N VAL A 536 -34.22 55.27 3.95
CA VAL A 536 -35.35 55.85 3.20
C VAL A 536 -34.93 57.14 2.49
N SER A 537 -35.23 57.25 1.20
CA SER A 537 -35.06 58.47 0.41
C SER A 537 -36.10 59.54 0.77
N CYS A 538 -35.68 60.80 0.78
CA CYS A 538 -36.56 61.96 1.01
C CYS A 538 -37.68 62.11 -0.04
N THR A 539 -37.59 61.42 -1.18
CA THR A 539 -38.56 61.50 -2.29
C THR A 539 -39.44 60.26 -2.45
N ASN A 540 -39.12 59.18 -1.75
CA ASN A 540 -39.92 57.95 -1.78
C ASN A 540 -39.94 57.31 -0.38
N PRO A 541 -41.03 57.48 0.40
CA PRO A 541 -41.12 56.94 1.75
C PRO A 541 -41.10 55.41 1.82
N ASN A 542 -41.27 54.70 0.69
CA ASN A 542 -41.24 53.24 0.60
C ASN A 542 -39.91 52.68 0.07
N SER A 543 -38.84 53.49 0.02
CA SER A 543 -37.54 53.08 -0.54
C SER A 543 -36.57 52.46 0.48
N GLY A 544 -36.95 52.44 1.76
CA GLY A 544 -36.13 51.82 2.80
C GLY A 544 -36.20 50.29 2.72
N ALA A 545 -35.07 49.64 3.00
CA ALA A 545 -34.98 48.19 3.11
C ALA A 545 -33.97 47.81 4.19
N ILE A 546 -34.16 46.65 4.80
CA ILE A 546 -33.22 46.07 5.75
C ILE A 546 -33.23 44.56 5.56
N ASP A 547 -32.05 44.01 5.29
CA ASP A 547 -31.83 42.57 5.22
C ASP A 547 -31.18 42.13 6.51
N ILE A 548 -31.83 41.21 7.24
CA ILE A 548 -31.33 40.64 8.49
C ILE A 548 -30.90 39.20 8.23
N THR A 549 -29.69 38.86 8.64
CA THR A 549 -29.20 37.48 8.69
C THR A 549 -29.09 37.05 10.15
N VAL A 550 -29.73 35.93 10.48
CA VAL A 550 -29.68 35.31 11.82
C VAL A 550 -28.91 34.00 11.69
N ILE A 551 -27.92 33.80 12.56
CA ILE A 551 -27.14 32.55 12.64
C ILE A 551 -27.27 32.00 14.07
N GLY A 552 -27.66 30.72 14.18
CA GLY A 552 -27.94 30.03 15.44
C GLY A 552 -29.41 30.09 15.89
N GLY A 553 -29.75 29.30 16.92
CA GLY A 553 -31.10 29.19 17.49
C GLY A 553 -32.06 28.28 16.70
N VAL A 554 -33.24 28.00 17.27
CA VAL A 554 -34.30 27.19 16.64
C VAL A 554 -35.48 28.11 16.29
N GLY A 555 -35.86 28.16 15.02
CA GLY A 555 -36.98 28.97 14.53
C GLY A 555 -38.36 28.47 15.02
N PRO A 556 -39.45 29.24 14.79
CA PRO A 556 -39.51 30.48 14.02
C PRO A 556 -38.98 31.71 14.79
N PHE A 557 -38.25 32.58 14.11
CA PHE A 557 -37.78 33.85 14.69
C PHE A 557 -38.88 34.92 14.68
N SER A 558 -38.98 35.67 15.78
CA SER A 558 -39.85 36.84 15.87
C SER A 558 -39.00 38.11 15.90
N TYR A 559 -39.31 39.06 15.02
CA TYR A 559 -38.59 40.32 14.88
C TYR A 559 -39.41 41.47 15.46
N SER A 560 -38.80 42.30 16.31
CA SER A 560 -39.38 43.56 16.80
C SER A 560 -38.77 44.71 16.02
N TRP A 561 -39.53 45.25 15.07
CA TRP A 561 -39.14 46.34 14.17
C TRP A 561 -39.37 47.73 14.77
#